data_AF-A0A1Y3TXA5-F1
#
_entry.id   AF-A0A1Y3TXA5-F1
#
_cell.length_a   1.000
_cell.length_b   1.000
_cell.length_c   1.000
_cell.angle_alpha   90.00
_cell.angle_beta   90.00
_cell.angle_gamma   90.00
#
_symmetry.space_group_name_H-M   'P 1'
#
loop_
_entity.id
_entity.type
_entity.pdbx_description
1 polymer ?
#
loop_
_entity_poly.entity_id
_entity_poly.type
_entity_poly.pdbx_seq_one_letter_code
_entity_poly.pdbx_strand_id
1 'polypeptide(L)'
;MIAVKENRQSLEQKIVELVSEYQALKIEQVEKYFGLPSETIAKAFRMLVKKGRVVLEQDTGVIKVSKGIKEDEKQILSFWLVLDFLEDCDFHGAAHFPLVLEMYRSGSVYSVFYCMEGDELVICRSIQPLQQSICF
;
A
#
# COMPACT_ATOMS: atom_id res chain seq x y z
N MET A 1 15.03 16.84 17.53
CA MET A 1 16.11 15.98 17.01
C MET A 1 15.70 14.52 17.17
N ILE A 2 14.99 13.97 16.20
CA ILE A 2 14.81 12.52 16.08
C ILE A 2 15.84 12.08 15.06
N ALA A 3 16.73 11.18 15.49
CA ALA A 3 17.80 10.66 14.67
C ALA A 3 17.22 9.99 13.42
N VAL A 4 17.29 10.68 12.29
CA VAL A 4 17.18 10.08 10.96
C VAL A 4 18.41 9.18 10.83
N LYS A 5 18.28 7.93 11.30
CA LYS A 5 19.16 6.85 10.83
C LYS A 5 19.05 6.90 9.32
N GLU A 6 20.15 7.22 8.64
CA GLU A 6 20.32 7.00 7.21
C GLU A 6 19.95 5.54 6.94
N ASN A 7 18.71 5.31 6.52
CA ASN A 7 18.17 3.97 6.38
C ASN A 7 18.72 3.39 5.08
N ARG A 8 19.91 2.79 5.15
CA ARG A 8 20.60 2.09 4.07
C ARG A 8 19.92 0.74 3.75
N GLN A 9 18.59 0.70 3.73
CA GLN A 9 17.84 -0.44 3.24
C GLN A 9 18.04 -0.56 1.74
N SER A 10 18.30 -1.79 1.28
CA SER A 10 18.36 -2.09 -0.15
C SER A 10 16.98 -1.93 -0.79
N LEU A 11 16.93 -1.70 -2.11
CA LEU A 11 15.67 -1.59 -2.84
C LEU A 11 14.80 -2.84 -2.64
N GLU A 12 15.41 -4.04 -2.61
CA GLU A 12 14.69 -5.29 -2.38
C GLU A 12 13.99 -5.30 -1.03
N GLN A 13 14.64 -4.79 0.01
CA GLN A 13 14.06 -4.73 1.35
C GLN A 13 12.87 -3.78 1.39
N LYS A 14 12.99 -2.61 0.76
CA LYS A 14 11.89 -1.63 0.66
C LYS A 14 10.69 -2.18 -0.12
N ILE A 15 10.93 -2.88 -1.22
CA ILE A 15 9.86 -3.56 -1.98
C ILE A 15 9.17 -4.61 -1.11
N VAL A 16 9.93 -5.41 -0.36
CA VAL A 16 9.34 -6.42 0.53
C VAL A 16 8.50 -5.76 1.62
N GLU A 17 8.97 -4.69 2.24
CA GLU A 17 8.22 -3.95 3.25
C GLU A 17 6.90 -3.41 2.68
N LEU A 18 6.94 -2.77 1.51
CA LEU A 18 5.74 -2.28 0.84
C LEU A 18 4.74 -3.40 0.49
N VAL A 19 5.22 -4.48 -0.13
CA VAL A 19 4.36 -5.60 -0.52
C VAL A 19 3.87 -6.39 0.70
N SER A 20 4.63 -6.40 1.80
CA SER A 20 4.18 -7.02 3.06
C SER A 20 3.13 -6.18 3.75
N GLU A 21 3.21 -4.85 3.69
CA GLU A 21 2.19 -3.96 4.23
C GLU A 21 0.85 -4.16 3.50
N TYR A 22 0.90 -4.15 2.16
CA TYR A 22 -0.31 -4.21 1.33
C TYR A 22 -0.73 -5.61 0.87
N GLN A 23 0.06 -6.64 1.21
CA GLN A 23 -0.09 -8.07 0.83
C GLN A 23 0.01 -8.37 -0.68
N ALA A 24 -0.62 -7.57 -1.53
CA ALA A 24 -0.60 -7.67 -2.98
C ALA A 24 -0.78 -6.28 -3.63
N LEU A 25 0.01 -5.98 -4.66
CA LEU A 25 -0.06 -4.74 -5.43
C LEU A 25 0.13 -5.02 -6.92
N LYS A 26 -0.35 -4.12 -7.79
CA LYS A 26 0.02 -4.17 -9.20
C LYS A 26 1.50 -3.87 -9.36
N ILE A 27 2.14 -4.54 -10.31
CA ILE A 27 3.56 -4.32 -10.64
C ILE A 27 3.79 -2.84 -10.99
N GLU A 28 2.90 -2.25 -11.80
CA GLU A 28 2.95 -0.83 -12.17
C GLU A 28 2.82 0.12 -10.97
N GLN A 29 2.10 -0.27 -9.91
CA GLN A 29 1.97 0.55 -8.71
C GLN A 29 3.29 0.59 -7.95
N VAL A 30 3.95 -0.55 -7.83
CA VAL A 30 5.28 -0.63 -7.21
C VAL A 30 6.32 0.11 -8.05
N GLU A 31 6.24 0.03 -9.37
CA GLU A 31 7.13 0.78 -10.27
C GLU A 31 6.97 2.30 -10.08
N LYS A 32 5.73 2.80 -10.08
CA LYS A 32 5.42 4.22 -9.84
C LYS A 32 5.85 4.66 -8.44
N TYR A 33 5.61 3.83 -7.41
CA TYR A 33 5.96 4.14 -6.03
C TYR A 33 7.46 4.42 -5.84
N PHE A 34 8.32 3.62 -6.49
CA PHE A 34 9.76 3.82 -6.36
C PHE A 34 10.33 4.85 -7.34
N GLY A 35 9.65 5.14 -8.45
CA GLY A 35 10.09 6.14 -9.43
C GLY A 35 11.47 5.85 -10.04
N LEU A 36 11.90 4.57 -10.04
CA LEU A 36 13.20 4.14 -10.53
C LEU A 36 13.12 3.62 -11.98
N PRO A 37 14.23 3.60 -12.72
CA PRO A 37 14.27 2.99 -14.06
C PRO A 37 13.73 1.55 -14.05
N SER A 38 12.90 1.20 -15.03
CA SER A 38 12.23 -0.11 -15.10
C SER A 38 13.21 -1.29 -15.04
N GLU A 39 14.40 -1.17 -15.62
CA GLU A 39 15.43 -2.22 -15.56
C GLU A 39 15.91 -2.49 -14.12
N THR A 40 16.08 -1.43 -13.32
CA THR A 40 16.49 -1.52 -11.92
C THR A 40 15.44 -2.24 -11.09
N ILE A 41 14.17 -1.87 -11.25
CA ILE A 41 13.05 -2.50 -10.54
C ILE A 41 12.87 -3.96 -10.99
N ALA A 42 12.90 -4.23 -12.30
CA ALA A 42 12.81 -5.59 -12.83
C ALA A 42 13.95 -6.50 -12.35
N LYS A 43 15.16 -5.96 -12.17
CA LYS A 43 16.28 -6.71 -11.56
C LYS A 43 15.99 -7.03 -10.09
N ALA A 44 15.50 -6.06 -9.31
CA ALA A 44 15.14 -6.27 -7.91
C ALA A 44 14.03 -7.33 -7.77
N PHE A 45 12.97 -7.25 -8.59
CA PHE A 45 11.90 -8.26 -8.63
C PHE A 45 12.43 -9.67 -8.93
N ARG A 46 13.28 -9.83 -9.95
CA ARG A 46 13.91 -11.13 -10.27
C ARG A 46 14.71 -11.69 -9.09
N MET A 47 15.45 -10.84 -8.39
CA MET A 47 16.21 -11.25 -7.21
C MET A 47 15.32 -11.65 -6.04
N LEU A 48 14.23 -10.91 -5.80
CA LEU A 48 13.27 -11.21 -4.74
C LEU A 48 12.54 -12.53 -4.99
N VAL A 49 12.09 -12.78 -6.21
CA VAL A 49 11.48 -14.06 -6.61
C VAL A 49 12.47 -15.20 -6.45
N LYS A 50 13.72 -15.04 -6.90
CA LYS A 50 14.77 -16.06 -6.73
C LYS A 50 15.01 -16.41 -5.26
N LYS A 51 14.91 -15.42 -4.37
CA LYS A 51 15.04 -15.58 -2.90
C LYS A 51 13.75 -16.06 -2.22
N GLY A 52 12.65 -16.24 -2.96
CA GLY A 52 11.36 -16.65 -2.41
C GLY A 52 10.73 -15.60 -1.48
N ARG A 53 11.07 -14.32 -1.65
CA ARG A 53 10.60 -13.22 -0.78
C ARG A 53 9.30 -12.59 -1.25
N VAL A 54 8.97 -12.76 -2.53
CA VAL A 54 7.72 -12.31 -3.18
C VAL A 54 7.37 -13.29 -4.30
N VAL A 55 6.14 -13.20 -4.78
CA VAL A 55 5.66 -13.92 -5.97
C VAL A 55 5.20 -12.90 -7.00
N LEU A 56 5.53 -13.13 -8.27
CA LEU A 56 5.00 -12.36 -9.39
C LEU A 56 4.02 -13.22 -10.16
N GLU A 57 2.80 -12.73 -10.34
CA GLU A 57 1.82 -13.31 -11.26
C GLU A 57 1.81 -12.47 -12.54
N GLN A 58 2.42 -13.01 -13.59
CA GLN A 58 2.57 -12.29 -14.86
C GLN A 58 1.23 -12.11 -15.58
N ASP A 59 0.32 -13.08 -15.46
CA ASP A 59 -0.99 -13.04 -16.13
C ASP A 59 -1.86 -11.88 -15.61
N THR A 60 -1.79 -11.58 -14.32
CA THR A 60 -2.59 -10.53 -13.65
C THR A 60 -1.82 -9.23 -13.43
N GLY A 61 -0.51 -9.25 -13.65
CA GLY A 61 0.39 -8.11 -13.42
C GLY A 61 0.52 -7.74 -11.94
N VAL A 62 0.50 -8.73 -11.03
CA VAL A 62 0.47 -8.51 -9.58
C VAL A 62 1.73 -9.08 -8.91
N ILE A 63 2.25 -8.34 -7.93
CA ILE A 63 3.26 -8.80 -6.98
C ILE A 63 2.60 -9.08 -5.63
N LYS A 64 2.89 -10.26 -5.05
CA LYS A 64 2.31 -10.73 -3.79
C LYS A 64 3.40 -11.09 -2.79
N VAL A 65 3.11 -10.98 -1.50
CA VAL A 65 4.06 -11.40 -0.44
C VAL A 65 4.26 -12.92 -0.44
N SER A 66 3.24 -13.71 -0.81
CA SER A 66 3.34 -15.17 -0.98
C SER A 66 2.25 -15.74 -1.90
N LYS A 67 2.38 -17.01 -2.32
CA LYS A 67 1.43 -17.67 -3.26
C LYS A 67 0.01 -17.83 -2.73
N GLY A 68 -0.18 -17.87 -1.41
CA GLY A 68 -1.49 -18.12 -0.78
C GLY A 68 -2.33 -16.86 -0.58
N ILE A 69 -1.78 -15.69 -0.88
CA ILE A 69 -2.46 -14.41 -0.68
C ILE A 69 -3.49 -14.20 -1.77
N LYS A 70 -4.74 -14.04 -1.34
CA LYS A 70 -5.82 -13.56 -2.20
C LYS A 70 -5.70 -12.05 -2.35
N GLU A 71 -5.85 -11.57 -3.58
CA GLU A 71 -5.90 -10.14 -3.87
C GLU A 71 -7.14 -9.52 -3.22
N ASP A 72 -6.95 -8.40 -2.53
CA ASP A 72 -8.06 -7.52 -2.15
C ASP A 72 -8.12 -6.37 -3.15
N GLU A 73 -9.10 -6.43 -4.04
CA GLU A 73 -9.34 -5.42 -5.07
C GLU A 73 -9.51 -4.02 -4.46
N LYS A 74 -10.15 -3.92 -3.29
CA LYS A 74 -10.34 -2.64 -2.60
C LYS A 74 -9.00 -2.04 -2.20
N GLN A 75 -8.10 -2.87 -1.64
CA GLN A 75 -6.76 -2.44 -1.26
C GLN A 75 -5.93 -2.01 -2.47
N ILE A 76 -5.95 -2.81 -3.54
CA ILE A 76 -5.23 -2.52 -4.78
C ILE A 76 -5.73 -1.20 -5.38
N LEU A 77 -7.04 -0.99 -5.46
CA LEU A 77 -7.61 0.26 -5.99
C LEU A 77 -7.29 1.46 -5.11
N SER A 78 -7.42 1.32 -3.79
CA SER A 78 -7.11 2.41 -2.85
C SER A 78 -5.62 2.79 -2.84
N PHE A 79 -4.70 1.90 -3.20
CA PHE A 79 -3.27 2.22 -3.28
C PHE A 79 -2.95 3.29 -4.35
N TRP A 80 -3.82 3.49 -5.35
CA TRP A 80 -3.65 4.61 -6.29
C TRP A 80 -3.67 5.97 -5.59
N LEU A 81 -4.45 6.13 -4.51
CA LEU A 81 -4.45 7.36 -3.71
C LEU A 81 -3.08 7.61 -3.06
N VAL A 82 -2.40 6.55 -2.60
CA VAL A 82 -1.04 6.69 -2.06
C VAL A 82 -0.10 7.27 -3.12
N LEU A 83 -0.21 6.78 -4.36
CA LEU A 83 0.62 7.26 -5.47
C LEU A 83 0.30 8.71 -5.84
N ASP A 84 -0.97 9.09 -5.85
CA ASP A 84 -1.40 10.47 -6.17
C ASP A 84 -0.89 11.50 -5.15
N PHE A 85 -0.65 11.08 -3.90
CA PHE A 85 -0.17 11.96 -2.83
C PHE A 85 1.27 11.69 -2.40
N LEU A 86 2.02 10.86 -3.13
CA LEU A 86 3.30 10.33 -2.69
C LEU A 86 4.33 11.42 -2.34
N GLU A 87 4.34 12.53 -3.08
CA GLU A 87 5.31 13.64 -2.87
C GLU A 87 5.12 14.35 -1.52
N ASP A 88 3.89 14.39 -1.01
CA ASP A 88 3.53 15.11 0.21
C ASP A 88 3.06 14.18 1.35
N CYS A 89 3.16 12.87 1.16
CA CYS A 89 2.72 11.88 2.13
C CYS A 89 3.85 11.53 3.10
N ASP A 90 3.65 11.86 4.37
CA ASP A 90 4.62 11.60 5.44
C ASP A 90 4.60 10.12 5.86
N PHE A 91 3.43 9.47 5.83
CA PHE A 91 3.23 8.07 6.16
C PHE A 91 1.97 7.52 5.49
N HIS A 92 1.98 6.24 5.12
CA HIS A 92 0.78 5.51 4.71
C HIS A 92 0.87 4.04 5.15
N GLY A 93 -0.28 3.41 5.35
CA GLY A 93 -0.36 2.00 5.75
C GLY A 93 -1.71 1.38 5.41
N ALA A 94 -1.74 0.06 5.26
CA ALA A 94 -2.98 -0.67 5.09
C ALA A 94 -3.79 -0.61 6.40
N ALA A 95 -5.11 -0.56 6.28
CA ALA A 95 -6.01 -0.50 7.42
C ALA A 95 -6.96 -1.69 7.46
N HIS A 96 -7.83 -1.71 8.46
CA HIS A 96 -8.84 -2.75 8.63
C HIS A 96 -10.24 -2.18 8.57
N PHE A 97 -11.18 -3.03 8.11
CA PHE A 97 -12.58 -2.67 7.94
C PHE A 97 -13.12 -1.87 9.13
N PRO A 98 -13.80 -0.73 8.90
CA PRO A 98 -14.29 -0.25 7.60
C PRO A 98 -13.27 0.49 6.73
N LEU A 99 -12.06 0.71 7.24
CA LEU A 99 -10.98 1.38 6.52
C LEU A 99 -10.24 0.42 5.59
N VAL A 100 -9.58 0.99 4.60
CA VAL A 100 -8.68 0.29 3.66
C VAL A 100 -7.26 0.85 3.74
N LEU A 101 -7.12 2.14 4.06
CA LEU A 101 -5.83 2.81 4.11
C LEU A 101 -5.88 3.92 5.16
N GLU A 102 -4.76 4.12 5.85
CA GLU A 102 -4.50 5.34 6.61
C GLU A 102 -3.32 6.08 5.99
N MET A 103 -3.41 7.40 5.96
CA MET A 103 -2.34 8.28 5.48
C MET A 103 -2.14 9.42 6.46
N TYR A 104 -0.90 9.84 6.64
CA TYR A 104 -0.56 11.08 7.32
C TYR A 104 0.10 12.00 6.29
N ARG A 105 -0.45 13.21 6.17
CA ARG A 105 0.00 14.22 5.22
C ARG A 105 -0.18 15.60 5.82
N SER A 106 0.89 16.39 5.84
CA SER A 106 0.85 17.81 6.20
C SER A 106 0.18 18.07 7.56
N GLY A 107 0.48 17.24 8.57
CA GLY A 107 -0.08 17.41 9.91
C GLY A 107 -1.48 16.82 10.12
N SER A 108 -2.07 16.19 9.10
CA SER A 108 -3.43 15.63 9.16
C SER A 108 -3.43 14.13 8.88
N VAL A 109 -4.29 13.41 9.59
CA VAL A 109 -4.58 11.99 9.36
C VAL A 109 -5.77 11.88 8.41
N TYR A 110 -5.61 11.09 7.35
CA TYR A 110 -6.63 10.76 6.39
C TYR A 110 -6.92 9.26 6.49
N SER A 111 -8.17 8.93 6.81
CA SER A 111 -8.64 7.56 6.88
C SER A 111 -9.49 7.29 5.64
N VAL A 112 -9.10 6.32 4.83
CA VAL A 112 -9.71 6.02 3.54
C VAL A 112 -10.60 4.79 3.63
N PHE A 113 -11.81 4.93 3.13
CA PHE A 113 -12.81 3.88 3.03
C PHE A 113 -13.06 3.56 1.55
N TYR A 114 -13.42 2.32 1.27
CA TYR A 114 -13.84 1.91 -0.07
C TYR A 114 -15.32 1.57 -0.04
N CYS A 115 -16.09 2.17 -0.94
CA CYS A 115 -17.52 1.95 -1.08
C CYS A 115 -17.82 1.49 -2.50
N MET A 116 -18.30 0.25 -2.65
CA MET A 116 -18.92 -0.17 -3.91
C MET A 116 -20.29 0.47 -4.04
N GLU A 117 -20.75 0.60 -5.28
CA GLU A 117 -22.14 0.94 -5.55
C GLU A 117 -23.06 -0.08 -4.87
N GLY A 118 -24.00 0.40 -4.06
CA GLY A 118 -24.92 -0.42 -3.26
C GLY A 118 -24.47 -0.72 -1.82
N ASP A 119 -23.20 -0.47 -1.47
CA ASP A 119 -22.67 -0.69 -0.11
C ASP A 119 -22.73 0.58 0.76
N GLU A 120 -23.31 1.68 0.27
CA GLU A 120 -23.25 3.01 0.91
C GLU A 120 -23.82 2.97 2.33
N LEU A 121 -24.93 2.25 2.54
CA LEU A 121 -25.56 2.15 3.85
C LEU A 121 -24.67 1.40 4.86
N VAL A 122 -23.98 0.35 4.41
CA VAL A 122 -23.06 -0.43 5.25
C VAL A 122 -21.88 0.44 5.66
N ILE A 123 -21.27 1.13 4.70
CA ILE A 123 -20.17 2.03 4.94
C ILE A 123 -20.59 3.19 5.86
N CYS A 124 -21.70 3.88 5.58
CA CYS A 124 -22.22 4.95 6.44
C CYS A 124 -22.41 4.51 7.89
N ARG A 125 -23.02 3.34 8.12
CA ARG A 125 -23.23 2.81 9.48
C ARG A 125 -21.92 2.42 10.16
N SER A 126 -20.92 1.98 9.40
CA SER A 126 -19.63 1.55 9.94
C SER A 126 -18.71 2.74 10.25
N ILE A 127 -18.86 3.86 9.54
CA ILE A 127 -18.09 5.10 9.74
C ILE A 127 -18.66 5.94 10.90
N GLN A 128 -19.97 5.88 11.14
CA GLN A 128 -20.65 6.72 12.14
C GLN A 128 -19.99 6.69 13.54
N PRO A 129 -19.56 5.54 14.10
CA PRO A 129 -18.86 5.49 15.38
C PRO A 129 -17.48 6.15 15.35
N LEU A 130 -16.78 6.10 14.21
CA LEU A 130 -15.43 6.65 14.03
C LEU A 130 -15.43 8.18 14.05
N GLN A 131 -16.52 8.81 13.57
CA GLN A 131 -16.68 10.26 13.62
C GLN A 131 -16.81 10.79 15.05
N GLN A 132 -17.33 9.97 15.97
CA GLN A 132 -17.53 10.36 17.37
C GLN A 132 -16.27 10.17 18.23
N SER A 133 -15.25 9.47 17.72
CA SER A 133 -14.02 9.16 18.45
C SER A 133 -12.87 10.15 18.19
N ILE A 134 -13.07 11.16 17.34
CA ILE A 134 -12.11 12.25 17.16
C ILE A 134 -12.32 13.28 18.28
N CYS A 135 -11.87 12.94 19.48
CA CYS A 135 -11.65 13.92 20.55
C CYS A 135 -10.15 14.20 20.64
N PHE A 136 -9.76 15.44 20.34
CA PHE A 136 -8.43 15.98 20.65
C PHE A 136 -8.26 16.15 22.16
#